data_AF-A0A174ZI29-F1
#
_entry.id   AF-A0A174ZI29-F1
#
_cell.length_a   1.000
_cell.length_b   1.000
_cell.length_c   1.000
_cell.angle_alpha   90.00
_cell.angle_beta   90.00
_cell.angle_gamma   90.00
#
_symmetry.space_group_name_H-M   'P 1'
#
loop_
_entity.id
_entity.type
_entity.pdbx_description
1 polymer ?
#
loop_
_entity_poly.entity_id
_entity_poly.type
_entity_poly.pdbx_seq_one_letter_code
_entity_poly.pdbx_strand_id
1 'polypeptide(L)'
;MEQKLKRDRNMGANLRKMREEHGLSQEKLCVELQRRRCDIGRSAYQKYEDGRLNIRISVLIELKKLYNCTYDDFFEGLDTQPSDAE
;
A
#
# COMPACT_ATOMS: atom_id res chain seq x y z
N MET A 1 4.12 2.55 26.31
CA MET A 1 4.08 3.42 25.11
C MET A 1 4.23 2.53 23.90
N GLU A 2 3.27 2.56 22.97
CA GLU A 2 3.36 1.80 21.71
C GLU A 2 4.41 2.45 20.81
N GLN A 3 5.44 1.70 20.42
CA GLN A 3 6.43 2.16 19.45
C GLN A 3 5.76 2.20 18.08
N LYS A 4 5.37 3.39 17.62
CA LYS A 4 4.79 3.57 16.28
C LYS A 4 5.93 3.66 15.28
N LEU A 5 5.95 2.74 14.30
CA LEU A 5 6.80 2.86 13.12
C LEU A 5 6.58 4.24 12.49
N LYS A 6 7.64 5.06 12.50
CA LYS A 6 7.63 6.40 11.94
C LYS A 6 7.71 6.27 10.43
N ARG A 7 6.75 6.86 9.75
CA ARG A 7 6.61 6.75 8.29
C ARG A 7 7.62 7.71 7.63
N ASP A 8 8.84 7.23 7.45
CA ASP A 8 9.93 8.01 6.86
C ASP A 8 9.88 8.01 5.32
N ARG A 9 9.39 6.92 4.73
CA ARG A 9 9.21 6.74 3.29
C ARG A 9 7.75 6.41 2.96
N ASN A 10 7.24 6.92 1.84
CA ASN A 10 5.82 6.81 1.48
C ASN A 10 5.56 5.84 0.32
N MET A 11 5.05 4.65 0.64
CA MET A 11 4.61 3.64 -0.37
C MET A 11 3.23 3.91 -1.00
N GLY A 12 2.59 5.02 -0.65
CA GLY A 12 1.24 5.33 -1.10
C GLY A 12 1.13 5.57 -2.61
N ALA A 13 2.17 6.14 -3.23
CA ALA A 13 2.24 6.28 -4.68
C ALA A 13 2.29 4.92 -5.38
N ASN A 14 3.06 3.97 -4.85
CA ASN A 14 3.17 2.61 -5.39
C ASN A 14 1.85 1.84 -5.26
N LEU A 15 1.16 1.98 -4.12
CA LEU A 15 -0.19 1.41 -3.95
C LEU A 15 -1.17 1.93 -4.99
N ARG A 16 -1.13 3.24 -5.26
CA ARG A 16 -1.99 3.86 -6.27
C ARG A 16 -1.67 3.36 -7.67
N LYS A 17 -0.38 3.29 -8.02
CA LYS A 17 0.10 2.76 -9.30
C LYS A 17 -0.40 1.33 -9.52
N MET A 18 -0.15 0.44 -8.56
CA MET A 18 -0.62 -0.96 -8.63
C MET A 18 -2.13 -1.07 -8.79
N ARG A 19 -2.89 -0.27 -8.03
CA ARG A 19 -4.35 -0.26 -8.12
C ARG A 19 -4.81 0.14 -9.53
N GLU A 20 -4.19 1.16 -10.10
CA GLU A 20 -4.51 1.66 -11.44
C GLU A 20 -4.10 0.67 -12.54
N GLU A 21 -2.94 0.01 -12.42
CA GLU A 21 -2.48 -1.06 -13.32
C GLU A 21 -3.45 -2.26 -13.34
N HIS A 22 -4.07 -2.57 -12.20
CA HIS A 22 -5.08 -3.62 -12.11
C HIS A 22 -6.50 -3.14 -12.49
N GLY A 23 -6.66 -1.89 -12.93
CA GLY A 23 -7.95 -1.34 -13.35
C GLY A 23 -8.99 -1.22 -12.24
N LEU A 24 -8.55 -1.15 -10.98
CA LEU A 24 -9.44 -1.09 -9.81
C LEU A 24 -9.68 0.35 -9.36
N SER A 25 -10.92 0.68 -9.02
CA SER A 25 -11.21 1.89 -8.25
C SER A 25 -10.94 1.63 -6.76
N GLN A 26 -10.76 2.69 -5.96
CA GLN A 26 -10.61 2.56 -4.51
C GLN A 26 -11.79 1.79 -3.88
N GLU A 27 -13.01 2.01 -4.37
CA GLU A 27 -14.21 1.30 -3.89
C GLU A 27 -14.18 -0.18 -4.24
N LYS A 28 -13.88 -0.53 -5.50
CA LYS A 28 -13.76 -1.93 -5.92
C LYS A 28 -12.70 -2.67 -5.11
N LEU A 29 -11.57 -2.01 -4.86
CA LEU A 29 -10.51 -2.57 -4.05
C LEU A 29 -10.94 -2.80 -2.59
N CYS A 30 -11.63 -1.83 -1.98
CA CYS A 30 -12.17 -2.00 -0.62
C CYS A 30 -13.14 -3.19 -0.53
N VAL A 31 -14.01 -3.38 -1.53
CA VAL A 31 -14.92 -4.54 -1.58
C VAL A 31 -14.15 -5.85 -1.66
N GLU A 32 -13.10 -5.92 -2.50
CA GLU A 32 -12.25 -7.11 -2.61
C GLU A 32 -11.46 -7.40 -1.32
N LEU A 33 -10.98 -6.36 -0.62
CA LEU A 33 -10.33 -6.51 0.68
C LEU A 33 -11.32 -6.97 1.77
N GLN A 34 -12.54 -6.45 1.78
CA GLN A 34 -13.60 -6.88 2.71
C GLN A 34 -13.95 -8.36 2.53
N ARG A 35 -14.03 -8.85 1.29
CA ARG A 35 -14.21 -10.27 0.97
C ARG A 35 -13.10 -11.16 1.52
N ARG A 36 -11.90 -10.61 1.66
CA ARG A 36 -10.71 -11.28 2.21
C ARG A 36 -10.55 -11.08 3.73
N ARG A 37 -11.63 -10.70 4.42
CA ARG A 37 -11.67 -10.40 5.87
C ARG A 37 -10.81 -9.21 6.30
N CYS A 38 -10.42 -8.34 5.37
CA CYS A 38 -9.80 -7.06 5.67
C CYS A 38 -10.86 -5.96 5.57
N ASP A 39 -11.50 -5.64 6.70
CA ASP A 39 -12.47 -4.54 6.72
C ASP A 39 -11.76 -3.19 6.66
N ILE A 40 -11.90 -2.52 5.52
CA ILE A 40 -11.32 -1.21 5.24
C ILE A 40 -12.26 -0.36 4.41
N GLY A 41 -12.54 0.85 4.91
CA GLY A 41 -13.33 1.83 4.17
C GLY A 41 -12.50 2.58 3.12
N ARG A 42 -13.17 3.05 2.07
CA ARG A 42 -12.60 3.86 0.98
C ARG A 42 -11.73 5.01 1.49
N SER A 43 -12.20 5.75 2.49
CA SER A 43 -11.48 6.90 3.06
C SER A 43 -10.22 6.50 3.82
N ALA A 44 -10.17 5.29 4.40
CA ALA A 44 -8.97 4.78 5.03
C ALA A 44 -7.95 4.33 3.99
N TYR A 45 -8.39 3.67 2.92
CA TYR A 45 -7.53 3.28 1.82
C TYR A 45 -6.95 4.50 1.08
N GLN A 46 -7.76 5.54 0.84
CA GLN A 46 -7.27 6.80 0.28
C GLN A 46 -6.14 7.41 1.13
N LYS A 47 -6.25 7.36 2.47
CA LYS A 47 -5.17 7.84 3.35
C LYS A 47 -3.89 6.99 3.26
N TYR A 48 -3.98 5.72 2.84
CA TYR A 48 -2.81 4.90 2.56
C TYR A 48 -2.08 5.41 1.31
N GLU A 49 -2.82 5.61 0.22
CA GLU A 49 -2.31 6.18 -1.03
C GLU A 49 -1.74 7.59 -0.83
N ASP A 50 -2.41 8.43 -0.04
CA ASP A 50 -2.01 9.82 0.19
C ASP A 50 -0.80 9.99 1.12
N GLY A 51 -0.26 8.92 1.72
CA GLY A 51 0.83 9.09 2.68
C GLY A 51 0.39 9.39 4.12
N ARG A 52 -0.90 9.50 4.39
CA ARG A 52 -1.44 10.08 5.64
C ARG A 52 -1.70 9.07 6.75
N LEU A 53 -1.80 7.77 6.42
CA LEU A 53 -2.07 6.70 7.41
C LEU A 53 -1.19 5.47 7.18
N ASN A 54 -0.61 4.93 8.26
CA ASN A 54 0.18 3.70 8.20
C ASN A 54 -0.70 2.51 7.77
N ILE A 55 -0.19 1.73 6.82
CA ILE A 55 -0.87 0.54 6.30
C ILE A 55 -0.74 -0.59 7.32
N ARG A 56 -1.84 -1.30 7.58
CA ARG A 56 -1.82 -2.50 8.42
C ARG A 56 -1.12 -3.63 7.67
N ILE A 57 -0.31 -4.41 8.38
CA ILE A 57 0.40 -5.57 7.80
C ILE A 57 -0.58 -6.57 7.16
N SER A 58 -1.74 -6.79 7.78
CA SER A 58 -2.79 -7.65 7.21
C SER A 58 -3.26 -7.19 5.84
N VAL A 59 -3.42 -5.87 5.65
CA VAL A 59 -3.81 -5.28 4.36
C VAL A 59 -2.69 -5.46 3.34
N LEU A 60 -1.44 -5.26 3.74
CA LEU A 60 -0.29 -5.43 2.84
C LEU A 60 -0.18 -6.87 2.32
N ILE A 61 -0.37 -7.87 3.20
CA ILE A 61 -0.38 -9.29 2.84
C ILE A 61 -1.51 -9.59 1.84
N GLU A 62 -2.71 -9.03 2.06
CA GLU A 62 -3.84 -9.26 1.16
C GLU A 62 -3.71 -8.55 -0.18
N LEU A 63 -3.15 -7.33 -0.21
CA LEU A 63 -2.82 -6.63 -1.45
C LEU A 63 -1.82 -7.43 -2.29
N LYS A 64 -0.79 -7.97 -1.64
CA LYS A 64 0.20 -8.85 -2.29
C LYS A 64 -0.48 -10.04 -2.97
N LYS A 65 -1.41 -10.70 -2.27
CA LYS A 65 -2.18 -11.84 -2.83
C LYS A 65 -3.20 -11.40 -3.90
N LEU A 66 -3.74 -10.19 -3.82
CA LEU A 66 -4.74 -9.68 -4.76
C LEU A 66 -4.08 -9.31 -6.10
N TYR A 67 -2.95 -8.60 -6.04
CA TYR A 67 -2.19 -8.15 -7.20
C TYR A 67 -1.23 -9.22 -7.73
N ASN A 68 -1.07 -10.33 -7.00
CA ASN A 68 -0.11 -11.38 -7.33
C ASN A 68 1.31 -10.83 -7.57
N CYS A 69 1.73 -9.89 -6.72
CA CYS A 69 3.01 -9.19 -6.81
C CYS A 69 3.98 -9.64 -5.70
N THR A 70 5.19 -9.10 -5.72
CA THR A 70 6.20 -9.27 -4.67
C THR A 70 6.09 -8.16 -3.63
N TYR A 71 6.79 -8.31 -2.49
CA TYR A 71 6.82 -7.21 -1.52
C TYR A 71 7.67 -6.04 -2.02
N ASP A 72 8.69 -6.32 -2.81
CA ASP A 72 9.61 -5.34 -3.39
C ASP A 72 8.88 -4.30 -4.24
N ASP A 73 7.83 -4.73 -4.97
CA ASP A 73 7.01 -3.82 -5.78
C ASP A 73 6.35 -2.71 -4.94
N PHE A 74 6.03 -2.96 -3.66
CA PHE A 74 5.50 -1.91 -2.78
C PHE A 74 6.57 -0.87 -2.40
N PHE A 75 7.84 -1.25 -2.45
CA PHE A 75 8.99 -0.42 -2.07
C PHE A 75 9.79 0.09 -3.27
N GLU A 76 9.30 -0.13 -4.49
CA GLU A 76 9.91 0.37 -5.73
C GLU A 76 10.18 1.89 -5.63
N GLY A 77 11.42 2.30 -5.94
CA GLY A 77 11.86 3.70 -5.85
C GLY A 77 12.01 4.25 -4.43
N LEU A 78 11.60 3.51 -3.40
CA LEU A 78 11.82 3.87 -2.00
C LEU A 78 13.11 3.28 -1.47
N ASP A 79 13.62 2.18 -2.02
CA ASP A 79 14.92 1.61 -1.64
C ASP A 79 16.08 2.16 -2.49
N THR A 80 16.16 3.48 -2.60
CA THR A 80 17.33 4.14 -3.20
C THR A 80 18.40 4.31 -2.13
N GLN A 81 19.51 3.60 -2.30
CA GLN A 81 20.74 3.88 -1.57
C GLN A 81 21.33 5.18 -2.13
N PRO A 82 21.88 6.09 -1.31
CA PRO A 82 22.48 7.34 -1.78
C PRO A 82 23.76 7.17 -2.63
N SER A 83 24.14 5.95 -3.03
CA SER A 83 25.28 5.66 -3.89
C SER A 83 24.99 5.71 -5.39
N ASP A 84 23.73 5.78 -5.80
CA ASP A 84 23.34 5.65 -7.22
C ASP A 84 23.18 7.00 -7.94
N ALA A 85 23.65 8.09 -7.31
CA ALA A 85 23.76 9.42 -7.90
C ALA A 85 25.24 9.71 -8.19
N GLU A 86 25.78 9.06 -9.23
CA GLU A 86 26.99 9.51 -9.95
C GLU A 86 26.62 10.48 -11.07
#